data_AF-A0A2N6E8K7-F1
#
_entry.id   AF-A0A2N6E8K7-F1
#
_cell.length_a   1.000
_cell.length_b   1.000
_cell.length_c   1.000
_cell.angle_alpha   90.00
_cell.angle_beta   90.00
_cell.angle_gamma   90.00
#
_symmetry.space_group_name_H-M   'P 1'
#
loop_
_entity.id
_entity.type
_entity.pdbx_description
1 polymer ?
#
loop_
_entity_poly.entity_id
_entity_poly.type
_entity_poly.pdbx_seq_one_letter_code
_entity_poly.pdbx_strand_id
1 'polypeptide(L)' 'MDKVPLDEPIVRPGKELTLSGLETDSGLLELRGEVDRLRLEVIALKTYLGSAHPSFRELFPDILARTIEDVNPEFD' A
#
# COMPACT_ATOMS: atom_id res chain seq x y z
N MET A 1 -46.77 28.38 -19.28
CA MET A 1 -46.26 27.05 -18.96
C MET A 1 -44.75 27.11 -19.12
N ASP A 2 -44.04 27.20 -18.00
CA ASP A 2 -42.58 27.18 -17.99
C ASP A 2 -42.09 25.81 -18.45
N LYS A 3 -41.30 25.83 -19.53
CA LYS A 3 -40.50 24.66 -19.94
C LYS A 3 -39.21 24.73 -19.12
N VAL A 4 -39.21 24.06 -17.98
CA VAL A 4 -37.96 23.75 -17.28
C VAL A 4 -37.14 22.84 -18.20
N PRO A 5 -35.91 23.20 -18.60
CA PRO A 5 -35.04 22.29 -19.32
C PRO A 5 -34.60 21.20 -18.32
N LEU A 6 -35.05 19.97 -18.54
CA LEU A 6 -34.75 18.79 -17.73
C LEU A 6 -33.38 18.18 -18.10
N ASP A 7 -32.36 19.01 -18.31
CA ASP A 7 -31.05 18.57 -18.83
C ASP A 7 -29.83 18.96 -17.97
N GLU A 8 -30.00 19.17 -16.66
CA GLU A 8 -28.90 19.09 -15.69
C GLU A 8 -29.49 18.53 -14.37
N PRO A 9 -29.12 17.32 -13.91
CA PRO A 9 -27.76 17.07 -13.40
C PRO A 9 -27.34 15.57 -13.45
N ILE A 10 -26.98 15.01 -14.62
CA ILE A 10 -26.46 13.62 -14.68
C ILE A 10 -24.99 13.56 -15.15
N VAL A 11 -24.48 14.64 -15.72
CA VAL A 11 -23.12 14.69 -16.28
C VAL A 11 -22.03 14.89 -15.21
N ARG A 12 -22.39 15.39 -14.02
CA ARG A 12 -21.42 15.64 -12.92
C ARG A 12 -20.97 14.38 -12.18
N PRO A 13 -21.85 13.45 -11.74
CA PRO A 13 -21.41 12.28 -10.98
C PRO A 13 -20.51 11.34 -11.79
N GLY A 14 -20.73 11.21 -13.11
CA GLY A 14 -19.88 10.37 -13.96
C GLY A 14 -18.43 10.88 -14.06
N LYS A 15 -18.22 12.20 -14.06
CA LYS A 15 -16.89 12.80 -14.16
C LYS A 15 -16.13 12.72 -12.84
N GLU A 16 -16.81 12.94 -11.71
CA GLU A 16 -16.24 12.73 -10.36
C GLU A 16 -15.93 11.25 -10.10
N LEU A 17 -16.80 10.32 -10.50
CA LEU A 17 -16.53 8.87 -10.38
C LEU A 17 -15.34 8.42 -11.23
N THR A 18 -15.18 8.98 -12.44
CA THR A 18 -14.05 8.64 -13.32
C THR A 18 -12.74 9.23 -12.80
N LEU A 19 -12.76 10.46 -12.27
CA LEU A 19 -11.59 11.11 -11.65
C LEU A 19 -11.20 10.40 -10.35
N SER A 20 -12.17 10.08 -9.49
CA SER A 20 -11.94 9.30 -8.28
C SER A 20 -11.41 7.89 -8.59
N GLY A 21 -11.90 7.26 -9.66
CA GLY A 21 -11.36 5.99 -10.15
C GLY A 21 -9.91 6.08 -10.62
N LEU A 22 -9.57 7.11 -11.41
CA LEU A 22 -8.20 7.37 -11.89
C LEU A 22 -7.23 7.71 -10.74
N GLU A 23 -7.67 8.48 -9.76
CA GLU A 23 -6.89 8.81 -8.56
C GLU A 23 -6.67 7.57 -7.69
N THR A 24 -7.69 6.71 -7.57
CA THR A 24 -7.58 5.42 -6.85
C THR A 24 -6.60 4.49 -7.56
N ASP A 25 -6.68 4.38 -8.89
CA ASP A 25 -5.77 3.54 -9.67
C ASP A 25 -4.31 4.04 -9.61
N SER A 26 -4.09 5.36 -9.68
CA SER A 26 -2.76 5.96 -9.50
C SER A 26 -2.21 5.69 -8.10
N GLY A 27 -3.02 5.89 -7.06
CA GLY A 27 -2.64 5.62 -5.68
C GLY A 27 -2.33 4.14 -5.42
N LEU A 28 -3.08 3.22 -6.04
CA LEU A 28 -2.79 1.77 -5.96
C LEU A 28 -1.48 1.40 -6.66
N LEU A 29 -1.18 2.04 -7.80
CA LEU A 29 0.07 1.86 -8.53
C LEU A 29 1.27 2.37 -7.73
N GLU A 30 1.14 3.56 -7.14
CA GLU A 30 2.16 4.15 -6.27
C GLU A 30 2.40 3.27 -5.04
N LEU A 31 1.34 2.88 -4.33
CA LEU A 31 1.43 1.99 -3.17
C LEU A 31 2.09 0.65 -3.53
N ARG A 32 1.75 0.08 -4.68
CA ARG A 32 2.41 -1.14 -5.18
C ARG A 32 3.91 -0.91 -5.40
N GLY A 33 4.28 0.21 -6.02
CA GLY A 33 5.67 0.59 -6.21
C GLY A 33 6.43 0.74 -4.89
N GLU A 34 5.80 1.35 -3.88
CA GLU A 34 6.36 1.48 -2.53
C GLU A 34 6.53 0.12 -1.85
N VAL A 35 5.53 -0.77 -1.93
CA VAL A 35 5.62 -2.12 -1.39
C VAL A 35 6.74 -2.92 -2.06
N ASP A 36 6.86 -2.85 -3.39
CA ASP A 36 7.92 -3.55 -4.12
C ASP A 36 9.30 -2.99 -3.78
N ARG A 37 9.43 -1.67 -3.62
CA ARG A 37 10.66 -1.05 -3.11
C ARG A 37 11.01 -1.53 -1.70
N LEU A 38 10.06 -1.50 -0.76
CA LEU A 38 10.27 -1.95 0.62
C LEU A 38 10.68 -3.43 0.67
N ARG A 39 10.08 -4.28 -0.17
CA ARG A 39 10.49 -5.69 -0.30
C ARG A 39 11.95 -5.81 -0.71
N LEU A 40 12.41 -5.04 -1.70
CA LEU A 40 13.80 -5.06 -2.14
C LEU A 40 14.75 -4.58 -1.03
N GLU A 41 14.41 -3.51 -0.33
CA GLU A 41 15.19 -2.99 0.79
C GLU A 41 15.31 -4.02 1.93
N VAL A 42 14.20 -4.69 2.30
CA VAL A 42 14.21 -5.76 3.31
C VAL A 42 15.07 -6.95 2.88
N ILE A 43 14.99 -7.38 1.61
CA ILE A 43 15.82 -8.47 1.09
C ILE A 43 17.31 -8.09 1.14
N ALA A 44 17.66 -6.86 0.75
CA ALA A 44 19.03 -6.38 0.80
C ALA A 44 19.57 -6.38 2.23
N LEU A 45 18.79 -5.87 3.19
CA LEU A 45 19.15 -5.85 4.61
C LEU A 45 19.30 -7.26 5.18
N LYS A 46 18.36 -8.18 4.90
CA LYS A 46 18.45 -9.58 5.34
C LYS A 46 19.70 -10.27 4.78
N THR A 47 20.02 -10.02 3.51
CA THR A 47 21.22 -10.58 2.87
C THR A 47 22.49 -10.05 3.52
N TYR A 48 22.58 -8.73 3.69
CA TYR A 48 23.72 -8.07 4.31
C TYR A 48 23.93 -8.56 5.75
N LEU A 49 22.90 -8.49 6.59
CA LEU A 49 22.96 -8.92 7.98
C LEU A 49 23.26 -10.41 8.12
N GLY A 50 22.67 -11.25 7.27
CA GLY A 50 22.98 -12.68 7.25
C GLY A 50 24.41 -12.99 6.81
N SER A 51 25.06 -12.11 6.05
CA SER A 51 26.48 -12.25 5.70
C SER A 51 27.42 -11.73 6.78
N ALA A 52 27.07 -10.62 7.44
CA ALA A 52 27.85 -10.00 8.51
C ALA A 52 27.71 -10.74 9.84
N HIS A 53 26.54 -11.33 10.10
CA HIS A 53 26.18 -12.02 11.34
C HIS A 53 25.44 -13.32 10.99
N PRO A 54 26.14 -14.46 10.82
CA PRO A 54 25.51 -15.72 10.40
C PRO A 54 24.36 -16.19 11.31
N SER A 55 24.48 -15.96 12.63
CA SER A 55 23.43 -16.26 13.61
C SER A 55 22.14 -15.45 13.41
N PHE A 56 22.21 -14.29 12.74
CA PHE A 56 21.04 -13.48 12.44
C PHE A 56 20.02 -14.25 11.60
N ARG A 57 20.45 -15.14 10.69
CA ARG A 57 19.51 -15.92 9.86
C ARG A 57 18.60 -16.81 10.69
N GLU A 58 19.14 -17.38 11.76
CA GLU A 58 18.41 -18.26 12.67
C GLU A 58 17.51 -17.46 13.62
N LEU A 59 17.99 -16.30 14.09
CA LEU A 59 17.28 -15.44 15.03
C LEU A 59 16.23 -14.52 14.37
N PHE A 60 16.33 -14.28 13.06
CA PHE A 60 15.47 -13.33 12.36
C PHE A 60 13.97 -13.62 12.48
N PRO A 61 13.48 -14.88 12.34
CA PRO A 61 12.06 -15.18 12.51
C PRO A 61 11.53 -14.77 13.88
N ASP A 62 12.28 -15.06 14.94
CA ASP A 62 11.90 -14.72 16.32
C ASP A 62 11.91 -13.20 16.56
N ILE A 63 12.93 -12.50 16.02
CA ILE A 63 13.01 -11.04 16.08
C ILE A 63 11.81 -10.42 15.35
N LEU A 64 11.46 -10.94 14.16
CA LEU A 64 10.34 -10.44 13.38
C LEU A 64 9.02 -10.65 14.10
N ALA A 65 8.78 -11.84 14.67
CA ALA A 65 7.56 -12.14 15.42
C ALA A 65 7.37 -11.16 16.59
N ARG A 66 8.40 -10.98 17.43
CA ARG A 66 8.35 -10.02 18.55
C ARG A 66 8.12 -8.58 18.08
N THR A 67 8.76 -8.19 16.99
CA THR A 67 8.59 -6.84 16.42
C THR A 67 7.17 -6.62 15.92
N ILE A 68 6.54 -7.64 15.32
CA ILE A 68 5.13 -7.57 14.90
C ILE A 68 4.23 -7.40 16.12
N GLU A 69 4.41 -8.20 17.17
CA GLU A 69 3.65 -8.08 18.42
C GLU A 69 3.78 -6.68 19.04
N ASP A 70 4.99 -6.12 19.06
CA ASP A 70 5.29 -4.81 19.67
C ASP A 70 4.69 -3.64 18.86
N VAL A 71 4.72 -3.72 17.52
CA VAL A 71 4.35 -2.61 16.63
C VAL A 71 2.88 -2.71 16.19
N ASN A 72 2.37 -3.92 16.03
CA ASN A 72 1.01 -4.17 15.58
C ASN A 72 0.39 -5.37 16.34
N PRO A 73 -0.04 -5.16 17.59
CA PRO A 73 -0.60 -6.23 18.42
C PRO A 73 -1.92 -6.79 17.88
N GLU A 74 -2.56 -6.14 16.90
CA GLU A 74 -3.82 -6.58 16.26
C GLU A 74 -3.60 -7.31 14.92
N PHE A 75 -2.35 -7.65 14.57
CA PHE A 75 -2.05 -8.31 13.30
C PHE A 75 -2.39 -9.82 13.25
N ASP A 76 -2.85 -10.38 14.38
CA ASP A 76 -3.22 -11.80 14.57
C ASP A 76 -4.65 -12.13 14.10
#